data_AF-A0A2V6KUF9-F1
#
_entry.id   AF-A0A2V6KUF9-F1
#
_cell.length_a   1.000
_cell.length_b   1.000
_cell.length_c   1.000
_cell.angle_alpha   90.00
_cell.angle_beta   90.00
_cell.angle_gamma   90.00
#
_symmetry.space_group_name_H-M   'P 1'
#
loop_
_entity.id
_entity.type
_entity.pdbx_description
1 polymer ?
#
loop_
_entity_poly.entity_id
_entity_poly.type
_entity_poly.pdbx_seq_one_letter_code
_entity_poly.pdbx_strand_id
1 'polypeptide(L)'
;MSEPFGVRKNVVDLGGNYLAPGFVDLHVHGAVGRDSMEASTEAFRAICDFHASGGTTSLLLTTITSPISMIVDVLRAVRDYRKTIPQIAGVHIEGPFISKAKSGAQPEQFIRKPTPQLVDSLLEFADVIKRVTLAPELPGALDFIDKLRNKDISISGGHSDAWDEEAHAAFEHGMRSVTHMFNCMSSARRRGMYRIGGNCRRTPRFADINENVISR
;
A
#
# COMPACT_ATOMS: atom_id res chain seq x y z
N MET A 1 -32.74 50.45 4.24
CA MET A 1 -32.17 49.39 5.11
C MET A 1 -32.98 48.14 4.81
N SER A 2 -32.48 47.05 4.25
CA SER A 2 -31.14 46.46 4.18
C SER A 2 -31.03 45.65 2.87
N GLU A 3 -29.90 45.72 2.18
CA GLU A 3 -29.63 44.82 1.04
C GLU A 3 -29.58 43.35 1.51
N PRO A 4 -30.16 42.39 0.77
CA PRO A 4 -30.01 40.99 1.09
C PRO A 4 -28.58 40.56 0.74
N PHE A 5 -27.91 39.92 1.68
CA PHE A 5 -26.56 39.39 1.59
C PHE A 5 -26.26 38.77 0.21
N GLY A 6 -25.51 39.52 -0.60
CA GLY A 6 -25.00 39.09 -1.89
C GLY A 6 -23.90 38.05 -1.72
N VAL A 7 -24.28 36.77 -1.67
CA VAL A 7 -23.38 35.67 -2.04
C VAL A 7 -24.17 34.72 -2.92
N ARG A 8 -24.26 35.00 -4.22
CA ARG A 8 -24.56 33.94 -5.19
C ARG A 8 -23.32 33.06 -5.28
N LYS A 9 -23.25 32.03 -4.43
CA LYS A 9 -22.35 30.89 -4.67
C LYS A 9 -22.84 30.21 -5.94
N ASN A 10 -21.93 29.89 -6.86
CA ASN A 10 -22.24 29.09 -8.03
C ASN A 10 -22.92 27.78 -7.58
N VAL A 11 -24.20 27.62 -7.92
CA VAL A 11 -24.97 26.41 -7.63
C VAL A 11 -24.78 25.46 -8.81
N VAL A 12 -24.42 24.21 -8.53
CA VAL A 12 -24.33 23.14 -9.52
C VAL A 12 -25.47 22.17 -9.25
N ASP A 13 -26.39 22.03 -10.21
CA ASP A 13 -27.44 21.01 -10.16
C ASP A 13 -26.86 19.66 -10.58
N LEU A 14 -26.96 18.67 -9.69
CA LEU A 14 -26.45 17.32 -9.92
C LEU A 14 -27.49 16.41 -10.59
N GLY A 15 -28.69 16.90 -10.92
CA GLY A 15 -29.71 16.13 -11.64
C GLY A 15 -30.20 14.90 -10.90
N GLY A 16 -30.25 14.95 -9.57
CA GLY A 16 -30.62 13.81 -8.72
C GLY A 16 -29.51 12.77 -8.49
N ASN A 17 -28.29 13.02 -8.95
CA ASN A 17 -27.13 12.15 -8.67
C ASN A 17 -26.59 12.33 -7.24
N TYR A 18 -25.73 11.39 -6.84
CA TYR A 18 -25.07 11.40 -5.54
C TYR A 18 -23.82 12.26 -5.53
N LEU A 19 -23.59 12.95 -4.41
CA LEU A 19 -22.32 13.59 -4.08
C LEU A 19 -21.69 12.89 -2.89
N ALA A 20 -20.45 12.46 -3.03
CA ALA A 20 -19.65 11.85 -1.97
C ALA A 20 -18.25 12.46 -1.96
N PRO A 21 -17.50 12.34 -0.84
CA PRO A 21 -16.05 12.54 -0.88
C PRO A 21 -15.41 11.64 -1.92
N GLY A 22 -14.39 12.14 -2.62
CA GLY A 22 -13.65 11.33 -3.58
C GLY A 22 -12.95 10.14 -2.91
N PHE A 23 -12.80 9.05 -3.66
CA PHE A 23 -12.22 7.82 -3.13
C PHE A 23 -10.72 8.00 -2.84
N VAL A 24 -10.24 7.25 -1.84
CA VAL A 24 -8.83 7.14 -1.48
C VAL A 24 -8.39 5.70 -1.76
N ASP A 25 -7.54 5.52 -2.76
CA ASP A 25 -7.06 4.20 -3.17
C ASP A 25 -5.67 3.93 -2.57
N LEU A 26 -5.56 2.92 -1.71
CA LEU A 26 -4.34 2.65 -0.96
C LEU A 26 -3.37 1.70 -1.67
N HIS A 27 -3.78 1.08 -2.79
CA HIS A 27 -3.01 0.03 -3.46
C HIS A 27 -3.22 0.06 -4.99
N VAL A 28 -2.47 0.92 -5.67
CA VAL A 28 -2.49 1.08 -7.14
C VAL A 28 -1.12 0.82 -7.76
N HIS A 29 -0.96 -0.29 -8.49
CA HIS A 29 0.28 -0.57 -9.23
C HIS A 29 0.36 0.21 -10.55
N GLY A 30 -0.74 0.32 -11.28
CA GLY A 30 -0.75 0.81 -12.65
C GLY A 30 -2.16 0.89 -13.23
N ALA A 31 -2.27 1.48 -14.41
CA ALA A 31 -3.50 1.59 -15.18
C ALA A 31 -3.17 1.92 -16.65
N VAL A 32 -4.10 1.62 -17.57
CA VAL A 32 -4.00 1.98 -19.00
C VAL A 32 -2.66 1.64 -19.65
N GLY A 33 -2.10 0.47 -19.32
CA GLY A 33 -0.81 0.00 -19.84
C GLY A 33 0.42 0.71 -19.26
N ARG A 34 0.25 1.52 -18.21
CA ARG A 34 1.32 2.17 -17.47
C ARG A 34 1.49 1.58 -16.08
N ASP A 35 2.72 1.54 -15.61
CA ASP A 35 3.09 0.97 -14.30
C ASP A 35 3.83 2.00 -13.43
N SER A 36 3.56 2.01 -12.12
CA SER A 36 4.26 2.86 -11.16
C SER A 36 5.76 2.60 -11.10
N MET A 37 6.21 1.39 -11.44
CA MET A 37 7.61 1.01 -11.54
C MET A 37 8.34 1.68 -12.72
N GLU A 38 7.62 2.33 -13.65
CA GLU A 38 8.24 3.17 -14.69
C GLU A 38 8.89 4.44 -14.12
N ALA A 39 8.53 4.84 -12.89
CA ALA A 39 9.10 6.01 -12.19
C ALA A 39 9.11 7.31 -13.03
N SER A 40 8.11 7.50 -13.89
CA SER A 40 8.01 8.64 -14.81
C SER A 40 6.77 9.49 -14.57
N THR A 41 6.85 10.78 -14.89
CA THR A 41 5.71 11.70 -14.77
C THR A 41 4.56 11.25 -15.68
N GLU A 42 4.87 10.79 -16.88
CA GLU A 42 3.89 10.37 -17.88
C GLU A 42 3.10 9.15 -17.41
N ALA A 43 3.77 8.15 -16.82
CA ALA A 43 3.10 6.98 -16.24
C ALA A 43 2.24 7.40 -15.04
N PHE A 44 2.78 8.20 -14.12
CA PHE A 44 2.04 8.62 -12.93
C PHE A 44 0.79 9.43 -13.26
N ARG A 45 0.86 10.34 -14.24
CA ARG A 45 -0.31 11.09 -14.71
C ARG A 45 -1.36 10.19 -15.34
N ALA A 46 -0.95 9.31 -16.25
CA ALA A 46 -1.87 8.38 -16.89
C ALA A 46 -2.61 7.50 -15.87
N ILE A 47 -1.90 7.03 -14.84
CA ILE A 47 -2.50 6.27 -13.72
C ILE A 47 -3.49 7.15 -12.94
N CYS A 48 -3.06 8.34 -12.52
CA CYS A 48 -3.91 9.24 -11.73
C CYS A 48 -5.17 9.68 -12.48
N ASP A 49 -5.05 10.03 -13.76
CA ASP A 49 -6.17 10.49 -14.59
C ASP A 49 -7.19 9.37 -14.80
N PHE A 50 -6.73 8.13 -15.02
CA PHE A 50 -7.61 6.97 -15.13
C PHE A 50 -8.39 6.72 -13.83
N HIS A 51 -7.71 6.64 -12.68
CA HIS A 51 -8.39 6.44 -11.40
C HIS A 51 -9.31 7.62 -11.04
N ALA A 52 -8.93 8.86 -11.40
CA ALA A 52 -9.78 10.03 -11.21
C ALA A 52 -11.08 9.96 -12.02
N SER A 53 -11.06 9.37 -13.23
CA SER A 53 -12.27 9.13 -14.02
C SER A 53 -13.26 8.17 -13.33
N GLY A 54 -12.77 7.32 -12.41
CA GLY A 54 -13.57 6.45 -11.55
C GLY A 54 -13.95 7.05 -10.19
N GLY A 55 -13.60 8.32 -9.93
CA GLY A 55 -13.93 9.02 -8.67
C GLY A 55 -12.83 9.00 -7.61
N THR A 56 -11.65 8.46 -7.89
CA THR A 56 -10.50 8.49 -6.97
C THR A 56 -9.82 9.86 -6.97
N THR A 57 -9.79 10.52 -5.83
CA THR A 57 -9.15 11.84 -5.67
C THR A 57 -7.80 11.79 -4.99
N SER A 58 -7.47 10.67 -4.35
CA SER A 58 -6.15 10.46 -3.74
C SER A 58 -5.75 9.00 -3.85
N LEU A 59 -4.50 8.72 -4.18
CA LEU A 59 -4.00 7.36 -4.28
C LEU A 59 -2.57 7.19 -3.78
N LEU A 60 -2.21 5.94 -3.46
CA LEU A 60 -0.84 5.52 -3.22
C LEU A 60 -0.34 4.74 -4.44
N LEU A 61 0.71 5.27 -5.08
CA LEU A 61 1.42 4.52 -6.11
C LEU A 61 2.15 3.36 -5.46
N THR A 62 1.95 2.15 -5.98
CA THR A 62 2.33 0.91 -5.30
C THR A 62 3.41 0.16 -6.05
N THR A 63 4.59 0.04 -5.43
CA THR A 63 5.69 -0.72 -6.01
C THR A 63 5.40 -2.21 -5.98
N ILE A 64 5.98 -2.97 -6.90
CA ILE A 64 6.08 -4.43 -6.82
C ILE A 64 7.48 -4.86 -6.36
N THR A 65 7.61 -6.08 -5.85
CA THR A 65 8.90 -6.67 -5.45
C THR A 65 9.92 -6.59 -6.58
N SER A 66 10.97 -5.80 -6.34
CA SER A 66 11.97 -5.42 -7.34
C SER A 66 13.33 -5.19 -6.66
N PRO A 67 14.43 -4.99 -7.42
CA PRO A 67 15.66 -4.48 -6.86
C PRO A 67 15.39 -3.19 -6.05
N ILE A 68 16.03 -3.06 -4.89
CA ILE A 68 15.82 -1.92 -3.99
C ILE A 68 16.12 -0.59 -4.69
N SER A 69 17.08 -0.56 -5.62
CA SER A 69 17.37 0.61 -6.44
C SER A 69 16.16 1.09 -7.25
N MET A 70 15.39 0.18 -7.85
CA MET A 70 14.19 0.53 -8.62
C MET A 70 13.07 1.05 -7.72
N ILE A 71 12.90 0.46 -6.53
CA ILE A 71 11.95 0.96 -5.53
C ILE A 71 12.34 2.38 -5.11
N VAL A 72 13.63 2.63 -4.88
CA VAL A 72 14.17 3.96 -4.58
C VAL A 72 13.94 4.95 -5.74
N ASP A 73 14.04 4.51 -6.99
CA ASP A 73 13.75 5.37 -8.14
C ASP A 73 12.28 5.80 -8.18
N VAL A 74 11.33 4.91 -7.87
CA VAL A 74 9.91 5.26 -7.71
C VAL A 74 9.73 6.26 -6.56
N LEU A 75 10.35 6.01 -5.40
CA LEU A 75 10.26 6.91 -4.24
C LEU A 75 10.79 8.31 -4.55
N ARG A 76 11.92 8.40 -5.28
CA ARG A 76 12.50 9.66 -5.73
C ARG A 76 11.57 10.38 -6.70
N ALA A 77 11.07 9.68 -7.73
CA ALA A 77 10.13 10.24 -8.69
C ALA A 77 8.85 10.76 -8.02
N VAL A 78 8.28 10.02 -7.07
CA VAL A 78 7.09 10.48 -6.33
C VAL A 78 7.39 11.70 -5.47
N ARG A 79 8.57 11.75 -4.82
CA ARG A 79 8.99 12.94 -4.06
C ARG A 79 9.03 14.19 -4.95
N ASP A 80 9.51 14.04 -6.17
CA ASP A 80 9.68 15.13 -7.13
C ASP A 80 8.33 15.56 -7.75
N TYR A 81 7.46 14.61 -8.10
CA TYR A 81 6.25 14.87 -8.88
C TYR A 81 4.95 15.02 -8.08
N ARG A 82 4.87 14.59 -6.82
CA ARG A 82 3.63 14.71 -6.02
C ARG A 82 3.14 16.15 -5.83
N LYS A 83 4.02 17.15 -6.00
CA LYS A 83 3.64 18.57 -5.96
C LYS A 83 2.90 19.03 -7.22
N THR A 84 3.12 18.37 -8.35
CA THR A 84 2.51 18.70 -9.64
C THR A 84 1.38 17.74 -10.02
N ILE A 85 1.25 16.60 -9.32
CA ILE A 85 0.18 15.61 -9.47
C ILE A 85 -0.50 15.44 -8.10
N PRO A 86 -1.50 16.27 -7.76
CA PRO A 86 -2.06 16.37 -6.40
C PRO A 86 -2.79 15.10 -5.95
N GLN A 87 -3.19 14.20 -6.87
CA GLN A 87 -3.80 12.92 -6.53
C GLN A 87 -2.80 11.97 -5.84
N ILE A 88 -1.49 12.16 -6.00
CA ILE A 88 -0.49 11.27 -5.39
C ILE A 88 -0.31 11.62 -3.91
N ALA A 89 -0.94 10.83 -3.03
CA ALA A 89 -0.80 11.00 -1.58
C ALA A 89 0.54 10.45 -1.04
N GLY A 90 1.19 9.56 -1.80
CA GLY A 90 2.49 9.00 -1.48
C GLY A 90 2.70 7.63 -2.11
N VAL A 91 3.55 6.82 -1.49
CA VAL A 91 3.92 5.49 -1.97
C VAL A 91 3.48 4.40 -0.98
N HIS A 92 2.94 3.32 -1.55
CA HIS A 92 2.80 2.04 -0.89
C HIS A 92 3.92 1.11 -1.38
N ILE A 93 4.79 0.69 -0.48
CA ILE A 93 5.82 -0.30 -0.80
C ILE A 93 5.23 -1.70 -0.59
N GLU A 94 4.92 -2.42 -1.67
CA GLU A 94 4.56 -3.84 -1.59
C GLU A 94 5.74 -4.75 -1.95
N GLY A 95 6.35 -5.34 -0.92
CA GLY A 95 7.62 -6.06 -1.07
C GLY A 95 8.84 -5.13 -1.08
N PRO A 96 10.08 -5.65 -1.10
CA PRO A 96 10.44 -7.04 -1.39
C PRO A 96 10.55 -7.92 -0.14
N PHE A 97 10.18 -7.40 1.04
CA PHE A 97 10.27 -8.09 2.33
C PHE A 97 9.05 -8.99 2.59
N ILE A 98 8.84 -9.95 1.70
CA ILE A 98 7.67 -10.84 1.68
C ILE A 98 8.08 -12.31 1.70
N SER A 99 7.14 -13.21 1.95
CA SER A 99 7.38 -14.64 2.02
C SER A 99 7.50 -15.25 0.62
N LYS A 100 8.59 -15.97 0.36
CA LYS A 100 8.74 -16.73 -0.90
C LYS A 100 7.63 -17.76 -1.09
N ALA A 101 7.15 -18.37 0.00
CA ALA A 101 6.05 -19.34 -0.04
C ALA A 101 4.69 -18.71 -0.46
N LYS A 102 4.61 -17.38 -0.44
CA LYS A 102 3.41 -16.59 -0.75
C LYS A 102 3.73 -15.45 -1.72
N SER A 103 4.66 -15.70 -2.64
CA SER A 103 5.09 -14.75 -3.68
C SER A 103 3.93 -14.31 -4.59
N GLY A 104 3.10 -15.24 -5.05
CA GLY A 104 2.04 -14.91 -6.01
C GLY A 104 2.63 -14.36 -7.30
N ALA A 105 2.22 -13.16 -7.72
CA ALA A 105 2.78 -12.47 -8.89
C ALA A 105 4.10 -11.73 -8.62
N GLN A 106 4.58 -11.71 -7.38
CA GLN A 106 5.79 -11.00 -6.98
C GLN A 106 7.05 -11.74 -7.47
N PRO A 107 8.00 -11.08 -8.16
CA PRO A 107 9.21 -11.73 -8.67
C PRO A 107 10.10 -12.32 -7.56
N GLU A 108 10.12 -13.65 -7.46
CA GLU A 108 10.79 -14.35 -6.36
C GLU A 108 12.30 -14.08 -6.25
N GLN A 109 12.97 -13.81 -7.37
CA GLN A 109 14.41 -13.51 -7.37
C GLN A 109 14.76 -12.23 -6.61
N PHE A 110 13.80 -11.31 -6.41
CA PHE A 110 14.04 -10.05 -5.71
C PHE A 110 13.59 -10.07 -4.25
N ILE A 111 12.82 -11.10 -3.85
CA ILE A 111 12.39 -11.30 -2.46
C ILE A 111 13.61 -11.46 -1.56
N ARG A 112 13.64 -10.66 -0.49
CA ARG A 112 14.76 -10.60 0.45
C ARG A 112 14.27 -10.32 1.87
N LYS A 113 15.13 -10.55 2.85
CA LYS A 113 14.85 -10.21 4.25
C LYS A 113 15.14 -8.71 4.49
N PRO A 114 14.43 -8.05 5.42
CA PRO A 114 14.73 -6.68 5.81
C PRO A 114 16.06 -6.65 6.59
N THR A 115 17.15 -6.24 5.95
CA THR A 115 18.42 -5.98 6.63
C THR A 115 18.51 -4.51 7.05
N PRO A 116 19.28 -4.16 8.10
CA PRO A 116 19.42 -2.77 8.53
C PRO A 116 19.77 -1.81 7.38
N GLN A 117 20.69 -2.19 6.51
CA GLN A 117 21.14 -1.36 5.39
C GLN A 117 20.01 -1.06 4.39
N LEU A 118 19.20 -2.07 4.05
CA LEU A 118 18.09 -1.91 3.11
C LEU A 118 16.92 -1.13 3.72
N VAL A 119 16.69 -1.36 5.02
CA VAL A 119 15.67 -0.63 5.77
C VAL A 119 16.03 0.85 5.85
N ASP A 120 17.27 1.16 6.23
CA ASP A 120 17.71 2.54 6.40
C ASP A 120 17.67 3.29 5.07
N SER A 121 18.04 2.66 3.94
CA SER A 121 17.94 3.29 2.62
C SER A 121 16.49 3.60 2.20
N LEU A 122 15.51 2.80 2.62
CA LEU A 122 14.09 3.09 2.38
C LEU A 122 13.58 4.20 3.31
N LEU A 123 14.03 4.22 4.57
CA LEU A 123 13.59 5.20 5.56
C LEU A 123 14.10 6.62 5.28
N GLU A 124 15.11 6.78 4.44
CA GLU A 124 15.47 8.08 3.84
C GLU A 124 14.29 8.72 3.08
N PHE A 125 13.29 7.92 2.68
CA PHE A 125 12.09 8.32 1.95
C PHE A 125 10.81 8.30 2.80
N ALA A 126 10.93 8.32 4.13
CA ALA A 126 9.79 8.31 5.04
C ALA A 126 8.78 9.45 4.82
N ASP A 127 9.18 10.57 4.19
CA ASP A 127 8.28 11.69 3.87
C ASP A 127 7.27 11.36 2.75
N VAL A 128 7.60 10.43 1.85
CA VAL A 128 6.74 9.98 0.74
C VAL A 128 6.11 8.62 0.97
N ILE A 129 6.75 7.74 1.75
CA ILE A 129 6.20 6.43 2.07
C ILE A 129 5.01 6.63 3.03
N LYS A 130 3.87 6.04 2.69
CA LYS A 130 2.65 6.07 3.52
C LYS A 130 2.25 4.69 4.00
N ARG A 131 2.65 3.65 3.26
CA ARG A 131 2.27 2.27 3.55
C ARG A 131 3.38 1.29 3.16
N VAL A 132 3.54 0.23 3.92
CA VAL A 132 4.44 -0.90 3.59
C VAL A 132 3.70 -2.21 3.82
N THR A 133 3.70 -3.09 2.81
CA THR A 133 3.32 -4.50 2.95
C THR A 133 4.58 -5.34 3.17
N LEU A 134 4.59 -6.14 4.24
CA LEU A 134 5.66 -7.09 4.52
C LEU A 134 5.15 -8.38 5.15
N ALA A 135 5.99 -9.41 5.14
CA ALA A 135 5.76 -10.68 5.80
C ALA A 135 6.34 -10.66 7.22
N PRO A 136 5.51 -10.69 8.29
CA PRO A 136 5.97 -10.53 9.67
C PRO A 136 6.82 -11.70 10.19
N GLU A 137 6.74 -12.88 9.57
CA GLU A 137 7.53 -14.06 9.95
C GLU A 137 9.01 -13.97 9.54
N LEU A 138 9.38 -12.98 8.71
CA LEU A 138 10.76 -12.86 8.23
C LEU A 138 11.69 -12.36 9.35
N PRO A 139 12.93 -12.90 9.44
CA PRO A 139 13.93 -12.35 10.34
C PRO A 139 14.19 -10.86 10.06
N GLY A 140 14.13 -10.04 11.10
CA GLY A 140 14.27 -8.56 11.03
C GLY A 140 12.97 -7.81 10.74
N ALA A 141 11.84 -8.48 10.49
CA ALA A 141 10.58 -7.82 10.20
C ALA A 141 10.06 -6.98 11.38
N LEU A 142 10.11 -7.49 12.62
CA LEU A 142 9.65 -6.76 13.80
C LEU A 142 10.43 -5.46 14.02
N ASP A 143 11.76 -5.50 13.94
CA ASP A 143 12.61 -4.30 14.04
C ASP A 143 12.26 -3.27 12.95
N PHE A 144 11.95 -3.74 11.74
CA PHE A 144 11.52 -2.86 10.66
C PHE A 144 10.14 -2.25 10.93
N ILE A 145 9.20 -3.03 11.45
CA ILE A 145 7.87 -2.54 11.86
C ILE A 145 8.01 -1.42 12.90
N ASP A 146 8.87 -1.58 13.90
CA ASP A 146 9.11 -0.55 14.92
C ASP A 146 9.66 0.75 14.31
N LYS A 147 10.63 0.63 13.39
CA LYS A 147 11.16 1.80 12.66
C LYS A 147 10.11 2.50 11.82
N LEU A 148 9.23 1.76 11.14
CA LEU A 148 8.12 2.30 10.35
C LEU A 148 7.10 3.02 11.24
N ARG A 149 6.75 2.40 12.37
CA ARG A 149 5.83 2.98 13.36
C ARG A 149 6.36 4.32 13.89
N ASN A 150 7.66 4.40 14.19
CA ASN A 150 8.31 5.64 14.66
C ASN A 150 8.34 6.77 13.61
N LYS A 151 8.02 6.46 12.35
CA LYS A 151 7.91 7.42 11.24
C LYS A 151 6.45 7.66 10.81
N ASP A 152 5.48 7.18 11.58
CA ASP A 152 4.05 7.25 11.27
C ASP A 152 3.66 6.63 9.91
N ILE A 153 4.40 5.60 9.48
CA ILE A 153 4.11 4.85 8.25
C ILE A 153 3.15 3.71 8.57
N SER A 154 2.09 3.54 7.75
CA SER A 154 1.15 2.43 7.92
C SER A 154 1.81 1.09 7.57
N ILE A 155 1.72 0.12 8.47
CA ILE A 155 2.24 -1.23 8.26
C ILE A 155 1.10 -2.20 7.99
N SER A 156 1.26 -3.01 6.93
CA SER A 156 0.32 -4.04 6.52
C SER A 156 0.99 -5.41 6.38
N GLY A 157 0.35 -6.45 6.92
CA GLY A 157 0.77 -7.84 6.72
C GLY A 157 0.23 -8.39 5.41
N GLY A 158 1.09 -8.91 4.53
CA GLY A 158 0.67 -9.48 3.25
C GLY A 158 1.78 -10.31 2.61
N HIS A 159 1.44 -11.15 1.64
CA HIS A 159 2.37 -12.13 1.07
C HIS A 159 3.13 -12.91 2.16
N SER A 160 2.39 -13.41 3.14
CA SER A 160 2.91 -13.93 4.40
C SER A 160 2.41 -15.35 4.65
N ASP A 161 3.34 -16.21 5.05
CA ASP A 161 3.07 -17.56 5.54
C ASP A 161 3.04 -17.64 7.07
N ALA A 162 2.91 -16.49 7.75
CA ALA A 162 2.99 -16.38 9.20
C ALA A 162 1.97 -17.25 9.93
N TRP A 163 2.38 -17.79 11.07
CA TRP A 163 1.51 -18.34 12.10
C TRP A 163 0.83 -17.23 12.91
N ASP A 164 -0.25 -17.57 13.63
CA ASP A 164 -1.00 -16.61 14.47
C ASP A 164 -0.08 -15.89 15.46
N GLU A 165 0.92 -16.57 16.02
CA GLU A 165 1.84 -16.00 16.99
C GLU A 165 2.76 -14.94 16.36
N GLU A 166 3.22 -15.16 15.13
CA GLU A 166 4.09 -14.22 14.38
C GLU A 166 3.29 -12.99 13.93
N ALA A 167 2.07 -13.20 13.43
CA ALA A 167 1.16 -12.11 13.10
C ALA A 167 0.80 -11.30 14.36
N HIS A 168 0.55 -11.98 15.48
CA HIS A 168 0.23 -11.32 16.75
C HIS A 168 1.39 -10.45 17.23
N ALA A 169 2.63 -10.95 17.21
CA ALA A 169 3.81 -10.16 17.55
C ALA A 169 3.89 -8.91 16.68
N ALA A 170 3.67 -9.02 15.37
CA ALA A 170 3.67 -7.86 14.49
C ALA A 170 2.57 -6.83 14.81
N PHE A 171 1.37 -7.27 15.21
CA PHE A 171 0.31 -6.35 15.68
C PHE A 171 0.72 -5.59 16.94
N GLU A 172 1.40 -6.24 17.89
CA GLU A 172 1.91 -5.58 19.11
C GLU A 172 2.99 -4.53 18.80
N HIS A 173 3.82 -4.78 17.77
CA HIS A 173 4.84 -3.84 17.30
C HIS A 173 4.28 -2.69 16.44
N GLY A 174 2.99 -2.74 16.06
CA GLY A 174 2.30 -1.63 15.38
C GLY A 174 1.82 -1.92 13.97
N MET A 175 1.88 -3.16 13.49
CA MET A 175 1.09 -3.59 12.33
C MET A 175 -0.39 -3.35 12.58
N ARG A 176 -1.15 -2.80 11.62
CA ARG A 176 -2.55 -2.41 11.82
C ARG A 176 -3.51 -2.91 10.74
N SER A 177 -2.99 -3.37 9.62
CA SER A 177 -3.80 -3.89 8.51
C SER A 177 -3.23 -5.16 7.92
N VAL A 178 -4.03 -5.77 7.05
CA VAL A 178 -3.58 -6.82 6.12
C VAL A 178 -3.87 -6.38 4.69
N THR A 179 -2.98 -6.71 3.76
CA THR A 179 -3.07 -6.30 2.34
C THR A 179 -3.81 -7.36 1.55
N HIS A 180 -4.85 -7.01 0.78
CA HIS A 180 -5.66 -7.94 -0.03
C HIS A 180 -6.05 -9.23 0.71
N MET A 181 -6.85 -9.08 1.76
CA MET A 181 -7.32 -10.17 2.63
C MET A 181 -7.71 -11.41 1.80
N PHE A 182 -7.22 -12.58 2.23
CA PHE A 182 -7.28 -13.90 1.55
C PHE A 182 -6.22 -14.16 0.47
N ASN A 183 -5.76 -13.16 -0.26
CA ASN A 183 -4.78 -13.34 -1.34
C ASN A 183 -3.36 -13.46 -0.77
N CYS A 184 -2.64 -14.50 -1.18
CA CYS A 184 -1.26 -14.76 -0.75
C CYS A 184 -1.06 -14.72 0.78
N MET A 185 -2.03 -15.19 1.56
CA MET A 185 -1.93 -15.31 3.02
C MET A 185 -2.00 -16.76 3.49
N SER A 186 -1.53 -17.01 4.72
CA SER A 186 -1.83 -18.23 5.46
C SER A 186 -3.28 -18.21 5.98
N SER A 187 -4.03 -19.23 5.59
CA SER A 187 -5.34 -19.59 6.17
C SER A 187 -5.17 -20.47 7.42
N ALA A 188 -6.24 -21.05 7.97
CA ALA A 188 -6.12 -22.02 9.04
C ALA A 188 -5.43 -23.32 8.56
N ARG A 189 -4.38 -23.76 9.26
CA ARG A 189 -3.57 -24.94 8.92
C ARG A 189 -3.42 -25.90 10.09
N ARG A 190 -3.09 -27.16 9.79
CA ARG A 190 -2.88 -28.20 10.81
C ARG A 190 -1.43 -28.17 11.32
N ARG A 191 -1.25 -28.11 12.63
CA ARG A 191 0.04 -28.33 13.32
C ARG A 191 -0.15 -29.42 14.36
N GLY A 192 0.42 -30.60 14.12
CA GLY A 192 0.17 -31.79 14.93
C GLY A 192 -1.30 -32.23 14.87
N MET A 193 -1.95 -32.39 16.02
CA MET A 193 -3.39 -32.74 16.09
C MET A 193 -4.33 -31.54 16.01
N TYR A 194 -3.83 -30.31 16.09
CA TYR A 194 -4.64 -29.09 16.19
C TYR A 194 -4.68 -28.28 14.89
N ARG A 195 -5.77 -27.54 14.68
CA ARG A 195 -5.85 -26.49 13.65
C ARG A 195 -5.47 -25.15 14.27
N ILE A 196 -4.49 -24.48 13.69
CA ILE A 196 -3.98 -23.17 14.11
C ILE A 196 -4.28 -22.16 13.00
N GLY A 197 -4.61 -20.93 13.39
CA GLY A 197 -4.82 -19.83 12.45
C GLY A 197 -3.52 -19.36 11.81
N GLY A 198 -3.60 -18.88 10.57
CA GLY A 198 -2.57 -18.04 9.97
C GLY A 198 -2.96 -16.57 10.03
N ASN A 199 -2.27 -15.74 9.24
CA ASN A 199 -2.47 -14.29 9.15
C ASN A 199 -3.94 -13.88 8.91
N CYS A 200 -4.75 -14.76 8.29
CA CYS A 200 -6.14 -14.50 7.96
C CYS A 200 -7.15 -14.70 9.13
N ARG A 201 -6.75 -15.24 10.30
CA ARG A 201 -7.69 -15.60 11.38
C ARG A 201 -8.14 -14.43 12.26
N ARG A 202 -7.32 -13.38 12.41
CA ARG A 202 -7.71 -12.21 13.22
C ARG A 202 -8.38 -11.17 12.34
N THR A 203 -9.45 -10.56 12.84
CA THR A 203 -10.00 -9.32 12.30
C THR A 203 -8.95 -8.22 12.47
N PRO A 204 -8.28 -7.78 11.38
CA PRO A 204 -7.42 -6.62 11.49
C PRO A 204 -8.30 -5.40 11.77
N ARG A 205 -7.72 -4.35 12.37
CA ARG A 205 -8.48 -3.11 12.60
C ARG A 205 -8.95 -2.50 11.27
N PHE A 206 -8.21 -2.74 10.19
CA PHE A 206 -8.57 -2.45 8.80
C PHE A 206 -8.08 -3.58 7.87
N ALA A 207 -8.97 -4.11 7.03
CA ALA A 207 -8.63 -5.05 5.95
C ALA A 207 -8.76 -4.33 4.61
N ASP A 208 -7.74 -4.44 3.76
CA ASP A 208 -7.87 -4.05 2.36
C ASP A 208 -8.33 -5.28 1.54
N ILE A 209 -9.33 -5.11 0.69
CA ILE A 209 -9.91 -6.14 -0.19
C ILE A 209 -9.70 -5.71 -1.65
N ASN A 210 -8.43 -5.63 -2.07
CA ASN A 210 -8.08 -5.27 -3.44
C ASN A 210 -7.73 -6.52 -4.26
N GLU A 211 -8.43 -6.72 -5.39
CA GLU A 211 -8.13 -7.71 -6.43
C GLU A 211 -7.56 -7.01 -7.68
N ASN A 212 -6.54 -6.17 -7.53
CA ASN A 212 -5.92 -5.52 -8.68
C ASN A 212 -4.79 -6.38 -9.26
N VAL A 213 -5.16 -7.46 -9.95
CA VAL A 213 -4.27 -8.10 -10.93
C VAL A 213 -4.31 -7.23 -12.18
N ILE A 214 -3.19 -6.58 -12.50
CA ILE A 214 -3.01 -5.80 -13.73
C ILE A 214 -3.44 -6.69 -14.92
N SER A 215 -4.58 -6.37 -15.53
CA SER A 215 -4.94 -6.95 -16.83
C SER A 215 -3.96 -6.37 -17.86
N ARG A 216 -3.06 -7.21 -18.33
CA ARG A 216 -2.18 -6.94 -19.47
C ARG A 216 -3.00 -6.72 -20.75
#